data_AF-A0A4Y9Y732-F1
#
_entry.id   AF-A0A4Y9Y732-F1
#
_cell.length_a   1.000
_cell.length_b   1.000
_cell.length_c   1.000
_cell.angle_alpha   90.00
_cell.angle_beta   90.00
_cell.angle_gamma   90.00
#
_symmetry.space_group_name_H-M   'P 1'
#
loop_
_entity.id
_entity.type
_entity.pdbx_description
1 polymer ?
#
loop_
_entity_poly.entity_id
_entity_poly.type
_entity_poly.pdbx_seq_one_letter_code
_entity_poly.pdbx_strand_id
1 'polypeptide(L)'
;MWTNTCCSHPLDDFAEEKDEKDQRGVRVAASRKLEHELGIPQEQTPVDEFQYLTRIHYLAPSNGMWGEHEVDYILFFTGDVTVTPNENEIRDHKYVDKAELQAMFDAPGNSFTPWFKLIARDFLFGWWDELLKRKVDGKVVAKSLAGLVDGSKVVKMV
;
A
#
# COMPACT_ATOMS: atom_id res chain seq x y z
N MET A 1 9.26 -12.16 -4.35
CA MET A 1 9.19 -10.95 -5.19
C MET A 1 9.19 -9.75 -4.24
N TRP A 2 9.71 -8.61 -4.66
CA TRP A 2 9.53 -7.33 -3.96
C TRP A 2 8.16 -6.73 -4.30
N THR A 3 7.58 -5.97 -3.36
CA THR A 3 6.29 -5.29 -3.52
C THR A 3 6.24 -4.06 -2.60
N ASN A 4 5.13 -3.32 -2.59
CA ASN A 4 4.85 -2.29 -1.58
C ASN A 4 4.70 -2.89 -0.17
N THR A 5 4.48 -2.04 0.82
CA THR A 5 4.52 -2.39 2.25
C THR A 5 3.67 -3.61 2.65
N CYS A 6 2.41 -3.68 2.22
CA CYS A 6 1.49 -4.77 2.53
C CYS A 6 0.34 -4.78 1.51
N CYS A 7 -0.08 -5.98 1.07
CA CYS A 7 -1.21 -6.22 0.16
C CYS A 7 -2.02 -7.41 0.66
N SER A 8 -3.32 -7.24 0.87
CA SER A 8 -4.20 -8.29 1.38
C SER A 8 -5.66 -7.84 1.23
N HIS A 9 -6.60 -8.70 1.62
CA HIS A 9 -8.03 -8.45 1.49
C HIS A 9 -8.71 -8.06 2.82
N PRO A 10 -9.72 -7.19 2.80
CA PRO A 10 -10.71 -7.13 3.86
C PRO A 10 -11.51 -8.43 3.91
N LEU A 11 -11.91 -8.85 5.11
CA LEU A 11 -12.64 -10.09 5.36
C LEU A 11 -14.16 -9.88 5.31
N ASP A 12 -14.89 -10.85 4.76
CA ASP A 12 -16.37 -10.82 4.72
C ASP A 12 -17.03 -11.29 6.02
N ASP A 13 -16.30 -12.07 6.83
CA ASP A 13 -16.74 -12.61 8.12
C ASP A 13 -16.32 -11.73 9.32
N PHE A 14 -15.76 -10.54 9.07
CA PHE A 14 -15.36 -9.60 10.10
C PHE A 14 -16.09 -8.26 9.97
N ALA A 15 -17.02 -7.98 10.88
CA ALA A 15 -17.98 -6.88 10.75
C ALA A 15 -17.31 -5.50 10.61
N GLU A 16 -16.22 -5.27 11.35
CA GLU A 16 -15.46 -4.03 11.35
C GLU A 16 -14.79 -3.73 9.99
N GLU A 17 -14.51 -4.76 9.19
CA GLU A 17 -13.91 -4.66 7.85
C GLU A 17 -14.95 -4.46 6.74
N LYS A 18 -16.24 -4.55 7.08
CA LYS A 18 -17.36 -4.31 6.16
C LYS A 18 -17.87 -2.87 6.20
N ASP A 19 -17.31 -2.02 7.05
CA ASP A 19 -17.70 -0.61 7.11
C ASP A 19 -17.15 0.17 5.90
N GLU A 20 -17.99 0.34 4.88
CA GLU A 20 -17.63 1.08 3.66
C GLU A 20 -17.51 2.61 3.88
N LYS A 21 -18.06 3.13 4.98
CA LYS A 21 -18.05 4.57 5.26
C LYS A 21 -16.60 5.05 5.41
N ASP A 22 -16.24 6.07 4.62
CA ASP A 22 -14.90 6.65 4.60
C ASP A 22 -13.79 5.58 4.45
N GLN A 23 -14.12 4.49 3.73
CA GLN A 23 -13.25 3.34 3.50
C GLN A 23 -12.68 2.76 4.80
N ARG A 24 -13.45 2.81 5.90
CA ARG A 24 -12.97 2.40 7.22
C ARG A 24 -12.61 0.92 7.26
N GLY A 25 -13.40 0.06 6.64
CA GLY A 25 -13.20 -1.38 6.66
C GLY A 25 -11.87 -1.83 6.08
N VAL A 26 -11.45 -1.26 4.94
CA VAL A 26 -10.14 -1.53 4.35
C VAL A 26 -8.98 -0.95 5.17
N ARG A 27 -9.19 0.17 5.89
CA ARG A 27 -8.20 0.73 6.82
C ARG A 27 -8.02 -0.16 8.07
N VAL A 28 -9.11 -0.77 8.56
CA VAL A 28 -9.05 -1.79 9.62
C VAL A 28 -8.28 -3.02 9.13
N ALA A 29 -8.60 -3.52 7.94
CA ALA A 29 -7.91 -4.66 7.33
C ALA A 29 -6.40 -4.38 7.19
N ALA A 30 -6.04 -3.19 6.73
CA ALA A 30 -4.64 -2.78 6.60
C ALA A 30 -3.90 -2.79 7.94
N SER A 31 -4.48 -2.23 9.01
CA SER A 31 -3.86 -2.24 10.34
C SER A 31 -3.67 -3.67 10.87
N ARG A 32 -4.70 -4.53 10.76
CA ARG A 32 -4.61 -5.95 11.12
C ARG A 32 -3.52 -6.69 10.35
N LYS A 33 -3.42 -6.43 9.04
CA LYS A 33 -2.48 -7.13 8.15
C LYS A 33 -1.04 -6.65 8.31
N LEU A 34 -0.81 -5.37 8.63
CA LEU A 34 0.51 -4.88 9.03
C LEU A 34 1.00 -5.55 10.32
N GLU A 35 0.13 -5.78 11.28
CA GLU A 35 0.48 -6.57 12.47
C GLU A 35 0.78 -8.04 12.11
N HIS A 36 -0.07 -8.67 11.31
CA HIS A 36 0.08 -10.08 10.95
C HIS A 36 1.34 -10.38 10.11
N GLU A 37 1.64 -9.53 9.12
CA GLU A 37 2.76 -9.75 8.19
C GLU A 37 4.07 -9.14 8.68
N LEU A 38 4.03 -7.89 9.14
CA LEU A 38 5.22 -7.12 9.50
C LEU A 38 5.45 -7.03 11.00
N GLY A 39 4.55 -7.58 11.83
CA GLY A 39 4.64 -7.49 13.28
C GLY A 39 4.52 -6.08 13.82
N ILE A 40 3.94 -5.15 13.05
CA ILE A 40 3.74 -3.76 13.47
C ILE A 40 2.54 -3.72 14.42
N PRO A 41 2.71 -3.35 15.70
CA PRO A 41 1.60 -3.34 16.65
C PRO A 41 0.51 -2.35 16.22
N GLN A 42 -0.77 -2.72 16.38
CA GLN A 42 -1.89 -1.88 15.93
C GLN A 42 -1.94 -0.50 16.59
N GLU A 43 -1.39 -0.34 17.81
CA GLU A 43 -1.24 0.96 18.45
C GLU A 43 -0.31 1.92 17.69
N GLN A 44 0.57 1.38 16.85
CA GLN A 44 1.47 2.15 15.97
C GLN A 44 0.86 2.38 14.57
N THR A 45 -0.24 1.70 14.24
CA THR A 45 -1.01 1.89 13.00
C THR A 45 -2.49 2.21 13.27
N PRO A 46 -2.80 3.35 13.93
CA PRO A 46 -4.19 3.72 14.17
C PRO A 46 -4.97 3.83 12.86
N VAL A 47 -6.17 3.25 12.82
CA VAL A 47 -7.03 3.18 11.61
C VAL A 47 -7.29 4.56 11.00
N ASP A 48 -7.38 5.60 11.84
CA ASP A 48 -7.64 6.96 11.41
C ASP A 48 -6.43 7.70 10.87
N GLU A 49 -5.22 7.13 10.94
CA GLU A 49 -4.01 7.73 10.36
C GLU A 49 -3.76 7.29 8.91
N PHE A 50 -4.46 6.26 8.43
CA PHE A 50 -4.41 5.87 7.01
C PHE A 50 -5.10 6.90 6.12
N GLN A 51 -4.46 7.27 5.01
CA GLN A 51 -5.01 8.10 3.96
C GLN A 51 -5.41 7.25 2.75
N TYR A 52 -6.71 7.13 2.50
CA TYR A 52 -7.21 6.58 1.25
C TYR A 52 -7.03 7.57 0.09
N LEU A 53 -6.55 7.10 -1.06
CA LEU A 53 -6.41 7.91 -2.28
C LEU A 53 -7.43 7.55 -3.35
N THR A 54 -7.42 6.31 -3.81
CA THR A 54 -8.20 5.87 -4.97
C THR A 54 -8.30 4.35 -5.01
N ARG A 55 -9.05 3.83 -5.98
CA ARG A 55 -9.13 2.40 -6.28
C ARG A 55 -8.55 2.09 -7.64
N ILE A 56 -7.86 0.97 -7.75
CA ILE A 56 -7.24 0.50 -8.97
C ILE A 56 -7.82 -0.87 -9.34
N HIS A 57 -8.40 -1.00 -10.53
CA HIS A 57 -8.85 -2.29 -11.06
C HIS A 57 -7.77 -2.88 -11.98
N TYR A 58 -7.26 -4.06 -11.62
CA TYR A 58 -6.24 -4.76 -12.40
C TYR A 58 -6.47 -6.28 -12.45
N LEU A 59 -5.84 -6.93 -13.43
CA LEU A 59 -5.78 -8.38 -13.59
C LEU A 59 -4.31 -8.77 -13.80
N ALA A 60 -3.78 -9.66 -12.97
CA ALA A 60 -2.38 -10.07 -13.03
C ALA A 60 -2.24 -11.60 -12.86
N PRO A 61 -1.94 -12.36 -13.93
CA PRO A 61 -1.63 -13.79 -13.79
C PRO A 61 -0.29 -13.97 -13.05
N SER A 62 -0.19 -15.02 -12.22
CA SER A 62 1.03 -15.40 -11.50
C SER A 62 1.70 -16.61 -12.17
N ASN A 63 1.15 -17.82 -12.02
CA ASN A 63 1.74 -19.06 -12.55
C ASN A 63 0.69 -20.06 -13.07
N GLY A 64 0.13 -19.77 -14.25
CA GLY A 64 -0.84 -20.66 -14.90
C GLY A 64 -2.17 -20.73 -14.16
N MET A 65 -2.23 -21.50 -13.07
CA MET A 65 -3.44 -21.70 -12.26
C MET A 65 -3.78 -20.47 -11.39
N TRP A 66 -2.77 -19.74 -10.90
CA TRP A 66 -2.96 -18.67 -9.93
C TRP A 66 -2.80 -17.28 -10.55
N GLY A 67 -3.52 -16.30 -10.02
CA GLY A 67 -3.44 -14.90 -10.41
C GLY A 67 -4.34 -14.03 -9.52
N GLU A 68 -4.27 -12.71 -9.74
CA GLU A 68 -5.03 -11.70 -9.02
C GLU A 68 -6.00 -10.98 -9.96
N HIS A 69 -7.20 -10.65 -9.46
CA HIS A 69 -8.20 -9.83 -10.15
C HIS A 69 -8.96 -8.98 -9.14
N GLU A 70 -8.54 -7.73 -8.97
CA GLU A 70 -8.91 -6.95 -7.78
C GLU A 70 -9.31 -5.53 -8.11
N VAL A 71 -10.22 -4.98 -7.31
CA VAL A 71 -10.38 -3.53 -7.13
C VAL A 71 -9.62 -3.16 -5.86
N ASP A 72 -8.37 -2.78 -6.05
CA ASP A 72 -7.40 -2.56 -4.98
C ASP A 72 -7.51 -1.14 -4.41
N TYR A 73 -7.49 -1.03 -3.08
CA TYR A 73 -7.64 0.25 -2.37
C TYR A 73 -6.26 0.81 -2.04
N ILE A 74 -5.94 1.97 -2.60
CA ILE A 74 -4.65 2.62 -2.38
C ILE A 74 -4.68 3.39 -1.07
N LEU A 75 -3.96 2.86 -0.07
CA LEU A 75 -3.80 3.46 1.25
C LEU A 75 -2.36 3.92 1.45
N PHE A 76 -2.20 5.14 1.98
CA PHE A 76 -0.93 5.68 2.44
C PHE A 76 -0.95 5.77 3.96
N PHE A 77 0.20 5.48 4.58
CA PHE A 77 0.41 5.62 6.01
C PHE A 77 1.77 6.30 6.25
N THR A 78 1.89 7.04 7.34
CA THR A 78 3.17 7.59 7.79
C THR A 78 3.26 7.47 9.29
N GLY A 79 4.32 6.83 9.76
CA GLY A 79 4.60 6.67 11.18
C GLY A 79 5.96 6.00 11.37
N ASP A 80 6.60 6.30 12.49
CA ASP A 80 7.77 5.55 12.95
C ASP A 80 7.25 4.28 13.62
N VAL A 81 7.55 3.13 13.02
CA VAL A 81 7.00 1.83 13.42
C VAL A 81 8.11 0.84 13.75
N THR A 82 7.81 -0.09 14.66
CA THR A 82 8.64 -1.25 14.95
C THR A 82 8.24 -2.37 14.03
N VAL A 83 9.21 -2.94 13.31
CA VAL A 83 8.98 -4.02 12.34
C VAL A 83 9.63 -5.30 12.87
N THR A 84 8.81 -6.33 13.10
CA THR A 84 9.23 -7.68 13.48
C THR A 84 8.51 -8.68 12.57
N PRO A 85 9.01 -8.90 11.33
CA PRO A 85 8.25 -9.59 10.32
C PRO A 85 7.96 -11.04 10.66
N ASN A 86 6.78 -11.52 10.25
CA ASN A 86 6.47 -12.95 10.24
C ASN A 86 7.21 -13.60 9.06
N GLU A 87 8.19 -14.44 9.33
CA GLU A 87 9.05 -15.07 8.30
C GLU A 87 8.28 -16.00 7.34
N ASN A 88 7.07 -16.45 7.71
CA ASN A 88 6.22 -17.20 6.80
C ASN A 88 5.62 -16.32 5.69
N GLU A 89 5.48 -15.02 5.94
CA GLU A 89 4.87 -14.05 5.03
C GLU A 89 5.94 -13.18 4.34
N ILE A 90 6.90 -12.67 5.11
CA ILE A 90 7.86 -11.66 4.68
C ILE A 90 9.27 -12.23 4.76
N ARG A 91 9.89 -12.41 3.59
CA ARG A 91 11.29 -12.83 3.48
C ARG A 91 12.27 -11.72 3.86
N ASP A 92 11.99 -10.50 3.43
CA ASP A 92 12.87 -9.34 3.62
C ASP A 92 12.06 -8.03 3.49
N HIS A 93 12.54 -6.95 4.08
CA HIS A 93 11.93 -5.62 3.99
C HIS A 93 13.01 -4.53 3.90
N LYS A 94 12.71 -3.44 3.18
CA LYS A 94 13.66 -2.34 3.01
C LYS A 94 12.93 -1.01 2.91
N TYR A 95 13.36 -0.04 3.73
CA TYR A 95 13.04 1.36 3.51
C TYR A 95 13.92 1.91 2.39
N VAL A 96 13.31 2.65 1.48
CA VAL A 96 13.99 3.18 0.30
C VAL A 96 13.58 4.63 0.05
N ASP A 97 14.51 5.42 -0.45
CA ASP A 97 14.17 6.66 -1.15
C ASP A 97 13.75 6.39 -2.62
N LYS A 98 13.39 7.45 -3.35
CA LYS A 98 12.98 7.35 -4.76
C LYS A 98 14.08 6.80 -5.66
N ALA A 99 15.32 7.23 -5.47
CA ALA A 99 16.44 6.84 -6.31
C ALA A 99 16.81 5.37 -6.04
N GLU A 100 16.78 4.94 -4.77
CA GLU A 100 16.98 3.56 -4.39
C GLU A 100 15.89 2.64 -4.95
N LEU A 101 14.62 3.04 -4.87
CA LEU A 101 13.53 2.24 -5.44
C LEU A 101 13.68 2.09 -6.96
N GLN A 102 14.01 3.17 -7.66
CA GLN A 102 14.27 3.14 -9.10
C GLN A 102 15.45 2.21 -9.43
N ALA A 103 16.57 2.34 -8.71
CA ALA A 103 17.71 1.45 -8.87
C ALA A 103 17.35 -0.02 -8.60
N MET A 104 16.47 -0.30 -7.63
CA MET A 104 15.99 -1.66 -7.38
C MET A 104 15.15 -2.21 -8.53
N PHE A 105 14.33 -1.39 -9.19
CA PHE A 105 13.59 -1.80 -10.40
C PHE A 105 14.53 -2.11 -11.58
N ASP A 106 15.62 -1.35 -11.71
CA ASP A 106 16.58 -1.50 -12.81
C ASP A 106 17.61 -2.63 -12.57
N ALA A 107 17.77 -3.07 -11.30
CA ALA A 107 18.74 -4.09 -10.93
C ALA A 107 18.40 -5.47 -11.50
N PRO A 108 19.30 -6.10 -12.28
CA PRO A 108 19.07 -7.45 -12.80
C PRO A 108 19.03 -8.45 -11.65
N GLY A 109 17.94 -9.23 -11.56
CA GLY A 109 17.73 -10.25 -10.52
C GLY A 109 16.64 -9.89 -9.51
N ASN A 110 16.24 -8.62 -9.41
CA ASN A 110 15.05 -8.27 -8.65
C ASN A 110 13.79 -8.62 -9.45
N SER A 111 12.87 -9.35 -8.81
CA SER A 111 11.53 -9.58 -9.33
C SER A 111 10.53 -8.85 -8.46
N PHE A 112 9.65 -8.07 -9.09
CA PHE A 112 8.57 -7.35 -8.42
C PHE A 112 7.21 -7.89 -8.81
N THR A 113 6.24 -7.73 -7.93
CA THR A 113 4.84 -8.05 -8.22
C THR A 113 4.30 -7.17 -9.37
N PRO A 114 3.41 -7.70 -10.22
CA PRO A 114 2.90 -6.96 -11.37
C PRO A 114 2.18 -5.65 -10.96
N TRP A 115 1.34 -5.70 -9.93
CA TRP A 115 0.59 -4.52 -9.47
C TRP A 115 1.52 -3.42 -8.95
N PHE A 116 2.59 -3.75 -8.22
CA PHE A 116 3.51 -2.74 -7.72
C PHE A 116 4.29 -2.07 -8.84
N LYS A 117 4.71 -2.81 -9.88
CA LYS A 117 5.33 -2.21 -11.08
C LYS A 117 4.38 -1.24 -11.78
N LEU A 118 3.13 -1.64 -11.93
CA LEU A 118 2.08 -0.84 -12.53
C LEU A 118 1.83 0.46 -11.73
N ILE A 119 1.62 0.34 -10.42
CA ILE A 119 1.45 1.48 -9.51
C ILE A 119 2.67 2.41 -9.53
N ALA A 120 3.88 1.84 -9.53
CA ALA A 120 5.12 2.60 -9.57
C ALA A 120 5.25 3.42 -10.85
N ARG A 121 5.02 2.78 -12.01
CA ARG A 121 5.11 3.40 -13.33
C ARG A 121 4.14 4.58 -13.49
N ASP A 122 2.89 4.39 -13.07
CA ASP A 122 1.81 5.31 -13.44
C ASP A 122 1.50 6.36 -12.36
N PHE A 123 1.79 6.06 -11.09
CA PHE A 123 1.25 6.87 -9.98
C PHE A 123 2.25 7.18 -8.85
N LEU A 124 2.97 6.17 -8.33
CA LEU A 124 3.70 6.27 -7.06
C LEU A 124 4.67 7.44 -7.03
N PHE A 125 5.50 7.60 -8.05
CA PHE A 125 6.51 8.67 -8.06
C PHE A 125 5.87 10.06 -8.04
N GLY A 126 4.75 10.25 -8.75
CA GLY A 126 3.99 11.49 -8.73
C GLY A 126 3.33 11.75 -7.38
N TRP A 127 2.69 10.75 -6.77
CA TRP A 127 2.13 10.87 -5.42
C TRP A 127 3.20 11.17 -4.37
N TRP A 128 4.38 10.58 -4.53
CA TRP A 128 5.51 10.81 -3.65
C TRP A 128 6.08 12.23 -3.83
N ASP A 129 6.07 12.81 -5.03
CA ASP A 129 6.42 14.23 -5.22
C ASP A 129 5.44 15.14 -4.46
N GLU A 130 4.14 14.85 -4.56
CA GLU A 130 3.12 15.60 -3.84
C GLU A 130 3.27 15.46 -2.33
N LEU A 131 3.58 14.26 -1.82
CA LEU A 131 3.84 14.03 -0.40
C LEU A 131 5.03 14.87 0.10
N LEU A 132 6.10 14.99 -0.70
CA LEU A 132 7.27 15.79 -0.36
C LEU A 132 7.02 17.30 -0.43
N LYS A 133 6.14 17.76 -1.33
CA LYS A 133 5.72 19.17 -1.41
C LYS A 133 4.80 19.58 -0.27
N ARG A 134 3.97 18.65 0.21
CA ARG A 134 2.92 18.90 1.21
C ARG A 134 3.35 18.55 2.63
N LYS A 135 4.66 18.60 2.91
CA LYS A 135 5.21 18.38 4.25
C LYS A 135 4.57 19.32 5.27
N VAL A 136 4.32 18.79 6.47
CA VAL A 136 3.86 19.55 7.63
C VAL A 136 5.01 19.57 8.63
N ASP A 137 5.43 20.77 9.04
CA ASP A 137 6.58 20.97 9.94
C ASP A 137 7.86 20.25 9.48
N GLY A 138 8.09 20.23 8.16
CA GLY A 138 9.25 19.59 7.54
C GLY A 138 9.18 18.06 7.43
N LYS A 139 8.12 17.43 7.95
CA LYS A 139 7.90 15.98 7.91
C LYS A 139 6.86 15.61 6.85
N VAL A 140 7.01 14.44 6.27
CA VAL A 140 5.96 13.85 5.41
C VAL A 140 4.81 13.39 6.30
N VAL A 141 3.57 13.56 5.83
CA VAL A 141 2.36 13.12 6.54
C VAL A 141 1.39 12.60 5.49
N ALA A 142 1.05 11.31 5.53
CA ALA A 142 0.16 10.67 4.56
C ALA A 142 -1.15 11.44 4.35
N LYS A 143 -1.75 11.94 5.43
CA LYS A 143 -2.98 12.76 5.41
C LYS A 143 -2.91 14.01 4.53
N SER A 144 -1.73 14.55 4.28
CA SER A 144 -1.55 15.69 3.37
C SER A 144 -1.96 15.40 1.92
N LEU A 145 -2.06 14.11 1.56
CA LEU A 145 -2.52 13.66 0.25
C LEU A 145 -4.05 13.64 0.11
N ALA A 146 -4.80 13.95 1.17
CA ALA A 146 -6.25 14.07 1.09
C ALA A 146 -6.66 15.02 -0.05
N GLY A 147 -7.61 14.57 -0.88
CA GLY A 147 -8.10 15.34 -2.03
C GLY A 147 -7.13 15.46 -3.21
N LEU A 148 -5.97 14.77 -3.19
CA LEU A 148 -5.05 14.76 -4.33
C LEU A 148 -5.66 14.09 -5.57
N VAL A 149 -6.42 13.01 -5.36
CA VAL A 149 -7.06 12.23 -6.42
C VAL A 149 -8.56 12.17 -6.16
N ASP A 150 -9.36 12.10 -7.24
CA ASP A 150 -10.78 11.79 -7.16
C ASP A 150 -10.98 10.32 -6.74
N GLY A 151 -11.02 10.10 -5.43
CA GLY A 151 -11.17 8.77 -4.83
C GLY A 151 -12.53 8.11 -5.08
N SER A 152 -13.49 8.79 -5.72
CA SER A 152 -14.76 8.18 -6.11
C SER A 152 -14.63 7.27 -7.34
N LYS A 153 -13.59 7.47 -8.16
CA LYS A 153 -13.37 6.72 -9.39
C LYS A 153 -12.52 5.47 -9.15
N VAL A 154 -12.74 4.47 -9.99
CA VAL A 154 -11.87 3.29 -10.12
C VAL A 154 -11.01 3.49 -11.36
N VAL A 155 -9.70 3.46 -11.18
CA VAL A 155 -8.74 3.57 -12.27
C VAL A 155 -8.49 2.18 -12.84
N LYS A 156 -8.81 1.98 -14.10
CA LYS A 156 -8.53 0.70 -14.78
C LYS A 156 -7.08 0.70 -15.26
N MET A 157 -6.31 -0.30 -14.85
CA MET A 157 -4.98 -0.55 -15.41
C MET A 157 -5.08 -1.56 -16.54
N VAL A 158 -4.43 -1.23 -17.65
CA VAL A 158 -4.34 -2.05 -18.86
C VAL A 158 -2.89 -2.46 -19.05
#